data_AF-Q2SZ71-F1
#
_entry.id   AF-Q2SZ71-F1
#
_cell.length_a   1.000
_cell.length_b   1.000
_cell.length_c   1.000
_cell.angle_alpha   90.00
_cell.angle_beta   90.00
_cell.angle_gamma   90.00
#
_symmetry.space_group_name_H-M   'P 1'
#
loop_
_entity.id
_entity.type
_entity.pdbx_description
1 polymer ?
#
loop_
_entity_poly.entity_id
_entity_poly.type
_entity_poly.pdbx_seq_one_letter_code
_entity_poly.pdbx_strand_id
1 'polypeptide(L)'
;MSEPDDASPRGRMSGVRRPAGEADRRRRFGAAGFADRPGASSGPGDPHGGRGSAHPDRTAVDCGPGASRASRALSRRRESHPDGDGPSFDRIDWSAPWLAPFADRGGRWAPAARQGEAAWLRMLNDDARAERLATGRGLPLRFIEQATLPAGVAYETHIAETGAVPTRHNLHDFFNALVWFAYPRIKAALNARQAAAIDAAGVGSARGGVRDALTLFDESGALFATSDPALAAALRGFDWPTLMRASRDAWGSRCDARIVGHALAEKLVDPYKGCTAHAWIVDVPAAYFDWRDEQRRAWLDERVAAALVSTEPTSRGFAPLPVLGVPGWWPANASPSFYDDPRVFRSGRRAREA
;
A
#
# COMPACT_ATOMS: atom_id res chain seq x y z
N MET A 1 6.41 74.49 2.75
CA MET A 1 7.87 74.69 2.68
C MET A 1 8.54 73.42 3.20
N SER A 2 9.29 72.63 2.45
CA SER A 2 9.42 72.50 0.99
C SER A 2 9.98 71.09 0.71
N GLU A 3 9.41 70.34 -0.23
CA GLU A 3 10.22 69.41 -1.05
C GLU A 3 10.93 70.25 -2.15
N PRO A 4 12.01 69.75 -2.76
CA PRO A 4 11.86 68.83 -3.90
C PRO A 4 12.93 67.72 -4.03
N ASP A 5 12.62 66.71 -4.85
CA ASP A 5 13.39 66.10 -5.98
C ASP A 5 14.95 66.10 -5.95
N ASP A 6 15.68 65.20 -6.61
CA ASP A 6 15.43 64.67 -7.98
C ASP A 6 16.32 63.45 -8.37
N ALA A 7 15.96 62.84 -9.49
CA ALA A 7 16.81 62.24 -10.54
C ALA A 7 17.77 61.06 -10.23
N SER A 8 17.33 59.89 -10.68
CA SER A 8 18.19 58.86 -11.30
C SER A 8 18.85 59.37 -12.59
N PRO A 9 19.95 58.74 -13.04
CA PRO A 9 20.02 58.43 -14.48
C PRO A 9 20.32 56.96 -14.82
N ARG A 10 19.95 56.62 -16.05
CA ARG A 10 19.97 55.28 -16.65
C ARG A 10 21.35 54.90 -17.19
N GLY A 11 21.70 53.62 -17.12
CA GLY A 11 22.75 53.00 -17.94
C GLY A 11 22.22 51.81 -18.74
N ARG A 12 21.95 52.00 -20.04
CA ARG A 12 21.83 50.89 -21.01
C ARG A 12 23.17 50.75 -21.73
N MET A 13 23.59 49.52 -22.03
CA MET A 13 23.67 48.98 -23.40
C MET A 13 24.42 47.63 -23.45
N SER A 14 23.97 46.76 -24.37
CA SER A 14 24.72 45.71 -25.11
C SER A 14 25.68 44.77 -24.35
N GLY A 15 25.62 43.44 -24.51
CA GLY A 15 24.94 42.59 -25.50
C GLY A 15 25.93 41.57 -26.09
N VAL A 16 25.43 40.53 -26.78
CA VAL A 16 26.24 39.53 -27.56
C VAL A 16 27.00 38.54 -26.63
N ARG A 17 27.04 37.20 -26.82
CA ARG A 17 26.71 36.30 -27.94
C ARG A 17 26.21 34.92 -27.42
N ARG A 18 25.26 34.30 -28.13
CA ARG A 18 25.11 32.83 -28.17
C ARG A 18 26.02 32.26 -29.28
N PRO A 19 26.52 31.03 -29.17
CA PRO A 19 26.73 30.16 -30.33
C PRO A 19 25.53 29.21 -30.53
N ALA A 20 25.21 28.91 -31.78
CA ALA A 20 24.24 27.90 -32.21
C ALA A 20 24.81 27.16 -33.44
N GLY A 21 24.30 25.95 -33.70
CA GLY A 21 24.82 24.99 -34.70
C GLY A 21 25.92 24.09 -34.14
N GLU A 22 26.14 22.86 -34.58
CA GLU A 22 25.40 21.99 -35.53
C GLU A 22 25.95 20.53 -35.38
N ALA A 23 25.39 19.43 -35.89
CA ALA A 23 24.26 19.22 -36.81
C ALA A 23 23.52 17.87 -36.60
N ASP A 24 22.52 17.64 -37.46
CA ASP A 24 21.84 16.40 -37.84
C ASP A 24 22.62 15.07 -37.67
N ARG A 25 21.92 14.05 -37.12
CA ARG A 25 22.09 12.66 -37.57
C ARG A 25 20.81 11.82 -37.41
N ARG A 26 19.91 11.95 -38.38
CA ARG A 26 18.87 10.96 -38.68
C ARG A 26 19.45 9.55 -38.77
N ARG A 27 18.86 8.59 -38.05
CA ARG A 27 18.81 7.18 -38.49
C ARG A 27 17.39 6.64 -38.38
N ARG A 28 16.74 6.53 -39.54
CA ARG A 28 15.60 5.64 -39.74
C ARG A 28 16.13 4.20 -39.76
N PHE A 29 15.57 3.35 -38.92
CA PHE A 29 15.22 1.99 -39.34
C PHE A 29 13.69 2.01 -39.53
N GLY A 30 13.10 1.47 -40.57
CA GLY A 30 13.64 0.49 -41.52
C GLY A 30 12.65 -0.65 -41.65
N ALA A 31 11.40 -0.33 -41.98
CA ALA A 31 10.38 -1.33 -42.22
C ALA A 31 10.65 -2.03 -43.55
N ALA A 32 10.71 -3.35 -43.52
CA ALA A 32 10.64 -4.21 -44.69
C ALA A 32 9.41 -5.12 -44.52
N GLY A 33 8.51 -5.11 -45.50
CA GLY A 33 7.43 -6.08 -45.61
C GLY A 33 7.82 -7.23 -46.55
N PHE A 34 6.80 -7.84 -47.18
CA PHE A 34 6.86 -9.05 -48.01
C PHE A 34 7.11 -10.36 -47.20
N ALA A 35 6.42 -11.48 -47.45
CA ALA A 35 5.35 -11.73 -48.44
C ALA A 35 4.41 -12.89 -48.04
N ASP A 36 3.46 -13.19 -48.92
CA ASP A 36 2.33 -14.10 -48.79
C ASP A 36 2.61 -15.61 -48.63
N ARG A 37 1.54 -16.26 -48.15
CA ARG A 37 1.08 -17.66 -48.36
C ARG A 37 1.25 -18.17 -49.81
N PRO A 38 1.32 -19.51 -50.08
CA PRO A 38 0.27 -20.52 -49.81
C PRO A 38 0.84 -21.85 -49.22
N GLY A 39 0.09 -22.93 -48.91
CA GLY A 39 -1.35 -23.27 -49.01
C GLY A 39 -1.52 -24.79 -49.25
N ALA A 40 -2.70 -25.38 -48.95
CA ALA A 40 -3.05 -26.82 -49.11
C ALA A 40 -2.29 -27.84 -48.20
N SER A 41 -2.79 -29.04 -47.83
CA SER A 41 -4.13 -29.67 -47.96
C SER A 41 -4.33 -30.83 -46.96
N SER A 42 -5.50 -30.86 -46.31
CA SER A 42 -6.50 -31.96 -46.25
C SER A 42 -6.13 -33.47 -46.23
N GLY A 43 -6.18 -34.08 -45.03
CA GLY A 43 -6.72 -35.43 -44.70
C GLY A 43 -6.13 -36.71 -45.34
N PRO A 44 -6.71 -37.91 -45.10
CA PRO A 44 -7.72 -38.31 -44.10
C PRO A 44 -7.34 -39.61 -43.29
N GLY A 45 -8.22 -40.11 -42.40
CA GLY A 45 -8.27 -41.57 -42.09
C GLY A 45 -8.28 -42.03 -40.62
N ASP A 46 -9.48 -42.29 -40.08
CA ASP A 46 -9.82 -43.12 -38.90
C ASP A 46 -9.76 -44.64 -39.26
N PRO A 47 -10.15 -45.62 -38.40
CA PRO A 47 -9.97 -45.81 -36.95
C PRO A 47 -9.56 -47.28 -36.59
N HIS A 48 -9.40 -47.60 -35.29
CA HIS A 48 -9.65 -48.89 -34.58
C HIS A 48 -8.90 -48.81 -33.22
N GLY A 49 -9.35 -49.32 -32.06
CA GLY A 49 -10.48 -50.19 -31.74
C GLY A 49 -10.00 -51.33 -30.82
N GLY A 50 -10.21 -51.25 -29.50
CA GLY A 50 -9.75 -52.30 -28.57
C GLY A 50 -10.06 -52.07 -27.09
N ARG A 51 -10.78 -53.01 -26.47
CA ARG A 51 -11.10 -53.05 -25.03
C ARG A 51 -10.01 -53.83 -24.27
N GLY A 52 -9.82 -53.59 -22.98
CA GLY A 52 -9.04 -54.51 -22.13
C GLY A 52 -8.80 -54.02 -20.70
N SER A 53 -9.46 -54.65 -19.73
CA SER A 53 -9.26 -54.40 -18.29
C SER A 53 -7.96 -55.02 -17.77
N ALA A 54 -7.34 -54.42 -16.74
CA ALA A 54 -7.05 -55.09 -15.45
C ALA A 54 -6.13 -54.24 -14.54
N HIS A 55 -6.48 -54.16 -13.26
CA HIS A 55 -5.54 -53.87 -12.17
C HIS A 55 -4.59 -55.07 -12.00
N PRO A 56 -3.35 -54.87 -11.51
CA PRO A 56 -3.11 -55.27 -10.12
C PRO A 56 -2.33 -54.22 -9.31
N ASP A 57 -1.90 -54.63 -8.12
CA ASP A 57 -1.77 -53.83 -6.89
C ASP A 57 -0.31 -53.49 -6.51
N ARG A 58 -0.14 -52.52 -5.60
CA ARG A 58 1.09 -52.13 -4.83
C ARG A 58 2.19 -51.44 -5.63
N THR A 59 2.74 -50.30 -5.19
CA THR A 59 3.26 -50.06 -3.83
C THR A 59 3.11 -48.59 -3.38
N ALA A 60 3.01 -48.41 -2.06
CA ALA A 60 2.94 -47.08 -1.45
C ALA A 60 4.32 -46.41 -1.35
N VAL A 61 4.38 -45.11 -1.65
CA VAL A 61 5.43 -44.21 -1.17
C VAL A 61 4.74 -43.05 -0.47
N ASP A 62 4.99 -42.96 0.84
CA ASP A 62 4.51 -41.89 1.71
C ASP A 62 5.22 -40.56 1.37
N CYS A 63 4.44 -39.48 1.28
CA CYS A 63 4.93 -38.10 1.13
C CYS A 63 3.94 -37.17 1.83
N GLY A 64 4.21 -36.90 3.12
CA GLY A 64 3.32 -36.12 3.99
C GLY A 64 3.12 -34.64 3.58
N PRO A 65 2.05 -33.99 4.07
CA PRO A 65 1.65 -32.65 3.61
C PRO A 65 2.48 -31.53 4.25
N GLY A 66 3.62 -31.21 3.64
CA GLY A 66 4.48 -30.07 3.97
C GLY A 66 3.94 -28.71 3.50
N ALA A 67 2.67 -28.38 3.76
CA ALA A 67 2.06 -27.10 3.39
C ALA A 67 1.88 -26.19 4.61
N SER A 68 2.43 -24.97 4.54
CA SER A 68 2.44 -24.00 5.65
C SER A 68 1.05 -23.71 6.20
N ARG A 69 0.86 -23.92 7.52
CA ARG A 69 -0.41 -23.67 8.24
C ARG A 69 -0.83 -22.18 8.30
N ALA A 70 -0.01 -21.25 7.80
CA ALA A 70 -0.24 -19.81 7.94
C ALA A 70 -1.41 -19.26 7.10
N SER A 71 -1.67 -19.79 5.89
CA SER A 71 -2.63 -19.18 4.95
C SER A 71 -4.07 -19.71 5.00
N ARG A 72 -4.40 -20.67 5.90
CA ARG A 72 -5.75 -21.24 6.03
C ARG A 72 -6.61 -20.63 7.16
N ALA A 73 -6.12 -19.57 7.82
CA ALA A 73 -6.79 -18.96 8.99
C ALA A 73 -7.71 -17.76 8.65
N LEU A 74 -7.69 -17.23 7.42
CA LEU A 74 -8.42 -16.02 7.01
C LEU A 74 -9.68 -16.29 6.16
N SER A 75 -10.25 -17.49 6.23
CA SER A 75 -11.43 -17.86 5.42
C SER A 75 -12.40 -18.81 6.13
N ARG A 76 -12.74 -18.50 7.40
CA ARG A 76 -13.94 -19.07 8.03
C ARG A 76 -15.04 -18.02 8.09
N ARG A 77 -16.16 -18.37 7.47
CA ARG A 77 -17.39 -17.58 7.34
C ARG A 77 -17.82 -16.99 8.70
N ARG A 78 -18.20 -15.71 8.69
CA ARG A 78 -19.41 -15.30 9.42
C ARG A 78 -20.59 -15.54 8.49
N GLU A 79 -21.59 -16.24 8.98
CA GLU A 79 -22.86 -16.42 8.27
C GLU A 79 -23.66 -15.13 8.34
N SER A 80 -24.28 -14.76 7.22
CA SER A 80 -25.10 -13.57 7.08
C SER A 80 -26.31 -13.64 8.00
N HIS A 81 -26.38 -12.75 8.99
CA HIS A 81 -27.64 -12.41 9.61
C HIS A 81 -28.42 -11.48 8.65
N PRO A 82 -29.68 -11.79 8.33
CA PRO A 82 -30.56 -10.83 7.68
C PRO A 82 -31.11 -9.89 8.77
N ASP A 83 -30.66 -8.63 8.76
CA ASP A 83 -31.48 -7.43 9.00
C ASP A 83 -30.59 -6.17 9.17
N GLY A 84 -30.87 -5.12 8.39
CA GLY A 84 -30.67 -3.72 8.78
C GLY A 84 -29.29 -3.05 8.62
N ASP A 85 -28.16 -3.75 8.54
CA ASP A 85 -26.83 -3.11 8.69
C ASP A 85 -26.09 -2.91 7.35
N GLY A 86 -26.26 -1.73 6.74
CA GLY A 86 -25.38 -1.24 5.68
C GLY A 86 -23.98 -0.90 6.23
N PRO A 87 -22.98 -0.60 5.37
CA PRO A 87 -21.66 -0.18 5.83
C PRO A 87 -21.78 1.14 6.62
N SER A 88 -21.77 1.05 7.96
CA SER A 88 -21.97 2.20 8.83
C SER A 88 -20.70 3.06 8.92
N PHE A 89 -20.52 3.93 7.92
CA PHE A 89 -19.49 4.97 7.88
C PHE A 89 -19.60 5.96 9.07
N ASP A 90 -20.73 5.96 9.77
CA ASP A 90 -20.98 6.67 11.03
C ASP A 90 -20.13 6.18 12.21
N ARG A 91 -19.66 4.93 12.17
CA ARG A 91 -18.84 4.35 13.23
C ARG A 91 -17.41 4.90 13.27
N ILE A 92 -16.98 5.65 12.25
CA ILE A 92 -15.60 6.12 12.15
C ILE A 92 -15.41 7.37 13.03
N ASP A 93 -14.74 7.18 14.16
CA ASP A 93 -14.26 8.28 15.00
C ASP A 93 -13.06 8.99 14.36
N TRP A 94 -13.32 10.08 13.65
CA TRP A 94 -12.27 10.91 13.03
C TRP A 94 -11.39 11.67 14.03
N SER A 95 -11.73 11.68 15.33
CA SER A 95 -10.85 12.23 16.38
C SER A 95 -9.79 11.23 16.84
N ALA A 96 -9.89 9.95 16.46
CA ALA A 96 -8.94 8.92 16.82
C ALA A 96 -7.54 9.23 16.25
N PRO A 97 -6.46 9.28 17.07
CA PRO A 97 -5.14 9.75 16.62
C PRO A 97 -4.54 8.97 15.44
N TRP A 98 -4.82 7.67 15.32
CA TRP A 98 -4.35 6.83 14.21
C TRP A 98 -5.05 7.14 12.86
N LEU A 99 -6.18 7.85 12.88
CA LEU A 99 -6.90 8.32 11.69
C LEU A 99 -6.61 9.79 11.33
N ALA A 100 -5.81 10.52 12.11
CA ALA A 100 -5.51 11.93 11.85
C ALA A 100 -5.04 12.24 10.41
N PRO A 101 -4.18 11.42 9.74
CA PRO A 101 -3.81 11.63 8.33
C PRO A 101 -4.97 11.53 7.32
N PHE A 102 -6.10 10.96 7.74
CA PHE A 102 -7.28 10.71 6.90
C PHE A 102 -8.48 11.60 7.28
N ALA A 103 -8.47 12.22 8.46
CA ALA A 103 -9.65 12.83 9.09
C ALA A 103 -10.39 13.84 8.20
N ASP A 104 -9.69 14.82 7.61
CA ASP A 104 -10.30 15.85 6.75
C ASP A 104 -10.97 15.25 5.51
N ARG A 105 -10.30 14.30 4.86
CA ARG A 105 -10.78 13.64 3.64
C ARG A 105 -11.91 12.67 3.95
N GLY A 106 -11.76 11.86 4.99
CA GLY A 106 -12.76 10.92 5.49
C GLY A 106 -14.03 11.60 5.97
N GLY A 107 -13.91 12.74 6.67
CA GLY A 107 -15.02 13.58 7.10
C GLY A 107 -15.81 14.17 5.92
N ARG A 108 -15.13 14.60 4.84
CA ARG A 108 -15.80 14.98 3.57
C ARG A 108 -16.43 13.79 2.85
N TRP A 109 -15.79 12.63 2.89
CA TRP A 109 -16.18 11.48 2.08
C TRP A 109 -17.33 10.65 2.67
N ALA A 110 -17.37 10.49 3.99
CA ALA A 110 -18.39 9.69 4.65
C ALA A 110 -19.83 10.16 4.36
N PRO A 111 -20.16 11.47 4.27
CA PRO A 111 -21.49 11.94 3.86
C PRO A 111 -21.92 11.46 2.47
N ALA A 112 -21.04 11.47 1.47
CA ALA A 112 -21.39 10.94 0.14
C ALA A 112 -21.46 9.41 0.14
N ALA A 113 -20.62 8.73 0.93
CA ALA A 113 -20.71 7.29 1.13
C ALA A 113 -22.07 6.87 1.72
N ARG A 114 -22.66 7.68 2.61
CA ARG A 114 -24.04 7.49 3.10
C ARG A 114 -25.12 7.75 2.04
N GLN A 115 -24.89 8.68 1.12
CA GLN A 115 -25.82 8.94 0.00
C GLN A 115 -25.84 7.79 -1.03
N GLY A 116 -24.78 6.98 -1.08
CA GLY A 116 -24.70 5.75 -1.87
C GLY A 116 -23.43 5.66 -2.72
N GLU A 117 -23.14 4.45 -3.18
CA GLU A 117 -21.95 4.11 -3.98
C GLU A 117 -21.68 5.10 -5.12
N ALA A 118 -22.69 5.40 -5.95
CA ALA A 118 -22.54 6.32 -7.07
C ALA A 118 -22.20 7.77 -6.68
N ALA A 119 -22.68 8.25 -5.52
CA ALA A 119 -22.35 9.59 -5.03
C ALA A 119 -20.90 9.66 -4.52
N TRP A 120 -20.48 8.62 -3.80
CA TRP A 120 -19.11 8.46 -3.33
C TRP A 120 -18.10 8.31 -4.47
N LEU A 121 -18.35 7.39 -5.42
CA LEU A 121 -17.49 7.18 -6.58
C LEU A 121 -17.31 8.45 -7.42
N ARG A 122 -18.36 9.29 -7.58
CA ARG A 122 -18.21 10.59 -8.27
C ARG A 122 -17.17 11.47 -7.57
N MET A 123 -17.32 11.68 -6.25
CA MET A 123 -16.39 12.51 -5.49
C MET A 123 -14.97 11.93 -5.43
N LEU A 124 -14.79 10.61 -5.32
CA LEU A 124 -13.48 9.98 -5.42
C LEU A 124 -12.79 10.33 -6.75
N ASN A 125 -13.54 10.27 -7.84
CA ASN A 125 -13.04 10.58 -9.18
C ASN A 125 -12.82 12.09 -9.41
N ASP A 126 -13.61 12.95 -8.77
CA ASP A 126 -13.42 14.40 -8.80
C ASP A 126 -12.15 14.81 -8.04
N ASP A 127 -11.97 14.33 -6.81
CA ASP A 127 -10.75 14.54 -6.01
C ASP A 127 -9.51 13.97 -6.77
N ALA A 128 -9.59 12.76 -7.34
CA ALA A 128 -8.47 12.13 -8.06
C ALA A 128 -8.05 12.91 -9.32
N ARG A 129 -9.03 13.47 -10.05
CA ARG A 129 -8.79 14.34 -11.21
C ARG A 129 -8.19 15.70 -10.79
N ALA A 130 -8.66 16.28 -9.69
CA ALA A 130 -8.14 17.54 -9.16
C ALA A 130 -6.67 17.41 -8.72
N GLU A 131 -6.34 16.33 -8.01
CA GLU A 131 -4.99 16.05 -7.50
C GLU A 131 -4.05 15.39 -8.53
N ARG A 132 -4.58 15.01 -9.70
CA ARG A 132 -3.85 14.37 -10.82
C ARG A 132 -3.10 13.11 -10.40
N LEU A 133 -3.72 12.31 -9.54
CA LEU A 133 -3.12 11.05 -9.06
C LEU A 133 -3.00 10.01 -10.18
N ALA A 134 -2.01 9.13 -10.07
CA ALA A 134 -1.73 8.10 -11.06
C ALA A 134 -1.47 6.73 -10.40
N THR A 135 -1.78 5.65 -11.13
CA THR A 135 -1.50 4.27 -10.69
C THR A 135 -0.08 3.83 -11.08
N GLY A 136 0.27 2.56 -10.81
CA GLY A 136 1.64 2.06 -10.95
C GLY A 136 2.23 2.09 -12.36
N ARG A 137 1.41 2.21 -13.41
CA ARG A 137 1.88 2.39 -14.81
C ARG A 137 1.68 3.82 -15.33
N GLY A 138 1.48 4.80 -14.44
CA GLY A 138 1.32 6.21 -14.80
C GLY A 138 -0.05 6.56 -15.40
N LEU A 139 -1.02 5.65 -15.35
CA LEU A 139 -2.39 5.91 -15.81
C LEU A 139 -3.14 6.76 -14.76
N PRO A 140 -4.02 7.70 -15.18
CA PRO A 140 -4.81 8.49 -14.24
C PRO A 140 -5.65 7.61 -13.32
N LEU A 141 -5.53 7.85 -12.01
CA LEU A 141 -6.30 7.15 -10.99
C LEU A 141 -7.79 7.44 -11.16
N ARG A 142 -8.60 6.39 -11.23
CA ARG A 142 -10.07 6.47 -11.12
C ARG A 142 -10.61 5.32 -10.28
N PHE A 143 -11.80 5.50 -9.72
CA PHE A 143 -12.51 4.50 -8.93
C PHE A 143 -13.75 4.06 -9.69
N ILE A 144 -14.00 2.75 -9.74
CA ILE A 144 -15.13 2.13 -10.45
C ILE A 144 -15.85 1.15 -9.52
N GLU A 145 -17.12 0.88 -9.81
CA GLU A 145 -17.90 -0.16 -9.13
C GLU A 145 -17.20 -1.53 -9.26
N GLN A 146 -17.14 -2.30 -8.18
CA GLN A 146 -16.52 -3.63 -8.16
C GLN A 146 -17.08 -4.57 -9.24
N ALA A 147 -18.35 -4.42 -9.61
CA ALA A 147 -19.01 -5.22 -10.65
C ALA A 147 -18.44 -4.99 -12.07
N THR A 148 -17.69 -3.90 -12.28
CA THR A 148 -17.05 -3.57 -13.57
C THR A 148 -15.72 -4.30 -13.78
N LEU A 149 -15.14 -4.92 -12.73
CA LEU A 149 -13.94 -5.77 -12.87
C LEU A 149 -14.27 -7.03 -13.69
N PRO A 150 -13.63 -7.28 -14.85
CA PRO A 150 -13.95 -8.45 -15.67
C PRO A 150 -13.60 -9.76 -14.97
N ALA A 151 -14.46 -10.77 -15.14
CA ALA A 151 -14.26 -12.09 -14.55
C ALA A 151 -12.92 -12.71 -15.01
N GLY A 152 -12.16 -13.24 -14.05
CA GLY A 152 -10.83 -13.85 -14.29
C GLY A 152 -9.66 -12.87 -14.33
N VAL A 153 -9.90 -11.54 -14.39
CA VAL A 153 -8.82 -10.55 -14.32
C VAL A 153 -8.42 -10.31 -12.86
N ALA A 154 -7.11 -10.30 -12.59
CA ALA A 154 -6.60 -10.00 -11.26
C ALA A 154 -6.74 -8.50 -10.95
N TYR A 155 -7.16 -8.17 -9.72
CA TYR A 155 -7.36 -6.80 -9.23
C TYR A 155 -6.21 -5.84 -9.56
N GLU A 156 -4.98 -6.23 -9.23
CA GLU A 156 -3.78 -5.41 -9.43
C GLU A 156 -3.43 -5.22 -10.91
N THR A 157 -3.62 -6.26 -11.73
CA THR A 157 -3.46 -6.20 -13.18
C THR A 157 -4.46 -5.20 -13.77
N HIS A 158 -5.73 -5.24 -13.37
CA HIS A 158 -6.74 -4.29 -13.83
C HIS A 158 -6.39 -2.82 -13.49
N ILE A 159 -5.92 -2.55 -12.26
CA ILE A 159 -5.49 -1.20 -11.85
C ILE A 159 -4.28 -0.74 -12.66
N ALA A 160 -3.32 -1.63 -12.89
CA ALA A 160 -2.09 -1.32 -13.62
C ALA A 160 -2.36 -1.08 -15.12
N GLU A 161 -3.24 -1.86 -15.74
CA GLU A 161 -3.56 -1.78 -17.18
C GLU A 161 -4.54 -0.66 -17.52
N THR A 162 -5.43 -0.29 -16.59
CA THR A 162 -6.53 0.64 -16.89
C THR A 162 -6.46 1.95 -16.12
N GLY A 163 -5.80 2.00 -14.95
CA GLY A 163 -5.89 3.11 -14.00
C GLY A 163 -7.12 3.07 -13.10
N ALA A 164 -8.01 2.09 -13.28
CA ALA A 164 -9.25 1.97 -12.51
C ALA A 164 -9.10 1.04 -11.30
N VAL A 165 -9.51 1.53 -10.13
CA VAL A 165 -9.60 0.78 -8.87
C VAL A 165 -11.02 0.22 -8.72
N PRO A 166 -11.23 -1.10 -8.83
CA PRO A 166 -12.48 -1.73 -8.43
C PRO A 166 -12.72 -1.46 -6.95
N THR A 167 -13.91 -0.95 -6.64
CA THR A 167 -14.26 -0.42 -5.33
C THR A 167 -15.60 -1.00 -4.91
N ARG A 168 -15.65 -1.63 -3.75
CA ARG A 168 -16.88 -2.08 -3.07
C ARG A 168 -17.38 -0.98 -2.15
N HIS A 169 -18.68 -0.84 -2.01
CA HIS A 169 -19.27 0.07 -1.03
C HIS A 169 -19.17 -0.51 0.40
N ASN A 170 -17.99 -0.41 1.03
CA ASN A 170 -17.73 -0.88 2.40
C ASN A 170 -16.57 -0.10 3.08
N LEU A 171 -16.34 -0.33 4.38
CA LEU A 171 -15.27 0.33 5.15
C LEU A 171 -13.86 -0.01 4.62
N HIS A 172 -13.62 -1.26 4.26
CA HIS A 172 -12.35 -1.74 3.72
C HIS A 172 -11.88 -0.92 2.50
N ASP A 173 -12.70 -0.82 1.45
CA ASP A 173 -12.35 -0.07 0.25
C ASP A 173 -12.46 1.45 0.46
N PHE A 174 -13.23 1.91 1.46
CA PHE A 174 -13.21 3.30 1.90
C PHE A 174 -11.85 3.71 2.47
N PHE A 175 -11.24 2.88 3.32
CA PHE A 175 -9.86 3.10 3.77
C PHE A 175 -8.83 2.88 2.66
N ASN A 176 -9.04 1.92 1.74
CA ASN A 176 -8.16 1.74 0.57
C ASN A 176 -8.11 3.02 -0.28
N ALA A 177 -9.27 3.64 -0.54
CA ALA A 177 -9.36 4.92 -1.21
C ALA A 177 -8.65 6.04 -0.42
N LEU A 178 -8.82 6.12 0.91
CA LEU A 178 -8.12 7.11 1.73
C LEU A 178 -6.58 6.96 1.67
N VAL A 179 -6.08 5.72 1.67
CA VAL A 179 -4.65 5.41 1.54
C VAL A 179 -4.12 5.79 0.16
N TRP A 180 -4.87 5.58 -0.93
CA TRP A 180 -4.50 6.03 -2.29
C TRP A 180 -4.22 7.53 -2.39
N PHE A 181 -4.88 8.35 -1.57
CA PHE A 181 -4.67 9.80 -1.55
C PHE A 181 -3.69 10.27 -0.47
N ALA A 182 -3.55 9.55 0.64
CA ALA A 182 -2.57 9.87 1.68
C ALA A 182 -1.14 9.47 1.27
N TYR A 183 -1.01 8.37 0.53
CA TYR A 183 0.27 7.79 0.09
C TYR A 183 0.22 7.34 -1.40
N PRO A 184 0.02 8.28 -2.34
CA PRO A 184 -0.19 7.96 -3.75
C PRO A 184 1.03 7.29 -4.40
N ARG A 185 2.27 7.65 -4.02
CA ARG A 185 3.47 7.03 -4.58
C ARG A 185 3.66 5.62 -4.02
N ILE A 186 3.38 5.39 -2.74
CA ILE A 186 3.42 4.05 -2.15
C ILE A 186 2.41 3.15 -2.86
N LYS A 187 1.15 3.57 -3.02
CA LYS A 187 0.12 2.75 -3.68
C LYS A 187 0.40 2.52 -5.16
N ALA A 188 0.93 3.51 -5.89
CA ALA A 188 1.42 3.31 -7.24
C ALA A 188 2.57 2.28 -7.31
N ALA A 189 3.57 2.38 -6.42
CA ALA A 189 4.68 1.44 -6.37
C ALA A 189 4.26 0.01 -6.01
N LEU A 190 3.34 -0.15 -5.04
CA LEU A 190 2.74 -1.43 -4.67
C LEU A 190 2.03 -2.07 -5.87
N ASN A 191 1.10 -1.33 -6.50
CA ASN A 191 0.37 -1.80 -7.66
C ASN A 191 1.28 -2.18 -8.84
N ALA A 192 2.27 -1.33 -9.17
CA ALA A 192 3.23 -1.60 -10.24
C ALA A 192 3.96 -2.95 -10.03
N ARG A 193 4.39 -3.22 -8.79
CA ARG A 193 5.13 -4.42 -8.45
C ARG A 193 4.25 -5.66 -8.30
N GLN A 194 3.05 -5.52 -7.77
CA GLN A 194 2.09 -6.63 -7.72
C GLN A 194 1.66 -7.04 -9.13
N ALA A 195 1.42 -6.09 -10.03
CA ALA A 195 1.14 -6.36 -11.44
C ALA A 195 2.34 -7.03 -12.13
N ALA A 196 3.56 -6.48 -12.01
CA ALA A 196 4.75 -7.10 -12.59
C ALA A 196 5.03 -8.52 -12.07
N ALA A 197 4.73 -8.79 -10.80
CA ALA A 197 4.83 -10.14 -10.22
C ALA A 197 3.75 -11.11 -10.77
N ILE A 198 2.56 -10.60 -11.12
CA ILE A 198 1.50 -11.38 -11.78
C ILE A 198 1.86 -11.63 -13.24
N ASP A 199 2.42 -10.65 -13.95
CA ASP A 199 2.87 -10.82 -15.34
C ASP A 199 3.97 -11.89 -15.45
N ALA A 200 4.89 -11.93 -14.47
CA ALA A 200 5.98 -12.90 -14.44
C ALA A 200 5.57 -14.33 -14.00
N ALA A 201 4.62 -14.47 -13.07
CA ALA A 201 4.22 -15.75 -12.48
C ALA A 201 2.85 -16.28 -12.96
N GLY A 202 2.11 -15.50 -13.73
CA GLY A 202 0.71 -15.71 -14.05
C GLY A 202 -0.23 -15.44 -12.86
N VAL A 203 -1.54 -15.60 -13.11
CA VAL A 203 -2.62 -15.40 -12.10
C VAL A 203 -2.71 -16.59 -11.11
N GLY A 204 -1.68 -17.42 -11.01
CA GLY A 204 -1.65 -18.66 -10.22
C GLY A 204 -1.91 -18.46 -8.72
N SER A 205 -2.36 -19.55 -8.08
CA SER A 205 -2.76 -19.56 -6.65
C SER A 205 -1.58 -19.38 -5.67
N ALA A 206 -0.37 -19.74 -6.09
CA ALA A 206 0.85 -19.51 -5.32
C ALA A 206 1.32 -18.06 -5.49
N ARG A 207 0.96 -17.19 -4.55
CA ARG A 207 1.58 -15.86 -4.44
C ARG A 207 3.07 -16.05 -4.11
N GLY A 208 3.95 -15.44 -4.91
CA GLY A 208 5.38 -15.39 -4.59
C GLY A 208 5.65 -14.53 -3.35
N GLY A 209 6.74 -14.80 -2.63
CA GLY A 209 7.04 -14.15 -1.34
C GLY A 209 7.07 -12.61 -1.39
N VAL A 210 7.45 -12.02 -2.53
CA VAL A 210 7.35 -10.57 -2.77
C VAL A 210 5.89 -10.11 -2.79
N ARG A 211 5.01 -10.79 -3.53
CA ARG A 211 3.57 -10.46 -3.59
C ARG A 211 2.91 -10.59 -2.22
N ASP A 212 3.27 -11.61 -1.43
CA ASP A 212 2.80 -11.74 -0.05
C ASP A 212 3.30 -10.62 0.86
N ALA A 213 4.56 -10.18 0.72
CA ALA A 213 5.10 -9.05 1.48
C ALA A 213 4.42 -7.72 1.10
N LEU A 214 4.21 -7.46 -0.19
CA LEU A 214 3.52 -6.27 -0.69
C LEU A 214 2.06 -6.24 -0.21
N THR A 215 1.32 -7.35 -0.33
CA THR A 215 -0.06 -7.44 0.18
C THR A 215 -0.12 -7.27 1.70
N LEU A 216 0.80 -7.90 2.46
CA LEU A 216 0.83 -7.77 3.92
C LEU A 216 1.02 -6.31 4.38
N PHE A 217 1.83 -5.56 3.65
CA PHE A 217 2.07 -4.14 3.89
C PHE A 217 0.88 -3.27 3.47
N ASP A 218 0.26 -3.52 2.31
CA ASP A 218 -0.91 -2.76 1.86
C ASP A 218 -2.15 -2.98 2.74
N GLU A 219 -2.32 -4.20 3.26
CA GLU A 219 -3.45 -4.60 4.11
C GLU A 219 -3.25 -4.19 5.58
N SER A 220 -2.05 -4.34 6.12
CA SER A 220 -1.79 -4.25 7.57
C SER A 220 -0.45 -3.60 7.93
N GLY A 221 0.09 -2.79 7.03
CA GLY A 221 1.32 -2.05 7.24
C GLY A 221 1.17 -0.80 8.11
N ALA A 222 2.29 -0.41 8.71
CA ALA A 222 2.50 0.93 9.25
C ALA A 222 3.88 1.43 8.82
N LEU A 223 4.11 2.74 8.86
CA LEU A 223 5.44 3.33 8.83
C LEU A 223 5.83 3.68 10.26
N PHE A 224 7.03 3.30 10.69
CA PHE A 224 7.64 3.78 11.92
C PHE A 224 8.80 4.69 11.54
N ALA A 225 8.54 6.00 11.55
CA ALA A 225 9.54 7.02 11.26
C ALA A 225 10.37 7.28 12.52
N THR A 226 11.70 7.26 12.43
CA THR A 226 12.54 7.66 13.57
C THR A 226 13.87 8.27 13.18
N SER A 227 14.32 9.27 13.94
CA SER A 227 15.67 9.82 13.86
C SER A 227 16.62 9.23 14.92
N ASP A 228 16.17 8.20 15.64
CA ASP A 228 16.88 7.61 16.78
C ASP A 228 17.04 6.09 16.55
N PRO A 229 18.26 5.63 16.19
CA PRO A 229 18.54 4.23 15.94
C PRO A 229 18.23 3.29 17.12
N ALA A 230 18.24 3.79 18.36
CA ALA A 230 17.88 2.99 19.54
C ALA A 230 16.39 2.64 19.56
N LEU A 231 15.51 3.54 19.08
CA LEU A 231 14.07 3.29 18.99
C LEU A 231 13.75 2.30 17.85
N ALA A 232 14.46 2.41 16.73
CA ALA A 232 14.41 1.40 15.68
C ALA A 232 14.88 0.02 16.17
N ALA A 233 15.96 -0.04 16.96
CA ALA A 233 16.44 -1.26 17.58
C ALA A 233 15.44 -1.84 18.60
N ALA A 234 14.84 -1.01 19.44
CA ALA A 234 13.82 -1.42 20.41
C ALA A 234 12.59 -2.02 19.73
N LEU A 235 12.11 -1.42 18.62
CA LEU A 235 11.00 -1.98 17.82
C LEU A 235 11.36 -3.34 17.20
N ARG A 236 12.54 -3.47 16.57
CA ARG A 236 13.02 -4.76 16.03
C ARG A 236 13.25 -5.82 17.11
N GLY A 237 13.69 -5.40 18.30
CA GLY A 237 14.00 -6.23 19.46
C GLY A 237 12.79 -6.56 20.34
N PHE A 238 11.60 -6.00 20.04
CA PHE A 238 10.37 -6.15 20.83
C PHE A 238 10.56 -5.64 22.28
N ASP A 239 11.38 -4.60 22.47
CA ASP A 239 11.62 -3.95 23.76
C ASP A 239 10.55 -2.87 24.00
N TRP A 240 9.33 -3.35 24.29
CA TRP A 240 8.19 -2.50 24.62
C TRP A 240 8.40 -1.62 25.87
N PRO A 241 9.07 -2.08 26.95
CA PRO A 241 9.47 -1.23 28.06
C PRO A 241 10.25 0.01 27.63
N THR A 242 11.28 -0.15 26.78
CA THR A 242 12.07 0.97 26.27
C THR A 242 11.23 1.83 25.32
N LEU A 243 10.66 1.22 24.27
CA LEU A 243 10.00 1.95 23.18
C LEU A 243 8.72 2.70 23.61
N MET A 244 7.89 2.11 24.48
CA MET A 244 6.55 2.62 24.77
C MET A 244 6.41 3.28 26.14
N ARG A 245 7.31 2.97 27.09
CA ARG A 245 7.29 3.55 28.45
C ARG A 245 8.46 4.48 28.72
N ALA A 246 9.69 4.00 28.58
CA ALA A 246 10.88 4.78 28.93
C ALA A 246 11.09 5.95 27.96
N SER A 247 10.86 5.73 26.67
CA SER A 247 10.96 6.72 25.60
C SER A 247 9.60 7.33 25.23
N ARG A 248 8.66 7.47 26.18
CA ARG A 248 7.30 7.97 25.87
C ARG A 248 7.31 9.41 25.33
N ASP A 249 8.25 10.23 25.80
CA ASP A 249 8.55 11.61 25.36
C ASP A 249 9.14 11.69 23.94
N ALA A 250 9.70 10.59 23.44
CA ALA A 250 10.27 10.50 22.10
C ALA A 250 9.19 10.46 21.00
N TRP A 251 7.96 10.07 21.34
CA TRP A 251 6.86 9.99 20.38
C TRP A 251 6.39 11.40 19.99
N GLY A 252 6.38 11.67 18.68
CA GLY A 252 6.16 12.99 18.09
C GLY A 252 7.43 13.85 17.93
N SER A 253 8.54 13.51 18.61
CA SER A 253 9.77 14.32 18.66
C SER A 253 11.03 13.62 18.10
N ARG A 254 11.10 12.29 18.18
CA ARG A 254 12.19 11.43 17.65
C ARG A 254 11.68 10.14 16.99
N CYS A 255 10.45 9.73 17.27
CA CYS A 255 9.74 8.68 16.54
C CYS A 255 8.26 9.01 16.32
N ASP A 256 7.65 8.41 15.31
CA ASP A 256 6.21 8.49 15.02
C ASP A 256 5.74 7.25 14.24
N ALA A 257 4.45 6.94 14.32
CA ALA A 257 3.83 5.84 13.57
C ALA A 257 2.76 6.37 12.61
N ARG A 258 2.66 5.77 11.42
CA ARG A 258 1.62 6.11 10.43
C ARG A 258 0.95 4.85 9.91
N ILE A 259 -0.38 4.82 9.91
CA ILE A 259 -1.12 3.73 9.27
C ILE A 259 -1.04 3.88 7.74
N VAL A 260 -0.66 2.80 7.06
CA VAL A 260 -0.75 2.66 5.60
C VAL A 260 -1.60 1.43 5.21
N GLY A 261 -1.73 0.46 6.12
CA GLY A 261 -2.57 -0.72 5.93
C GLY A 261 -4.06 -0.39 5.99
N HIS A 262 -4.79 -0.55 4.90
CA HIS A 262 -6.20 -0.16 4.83
C HIS A 262 -7.13 -1.08 5.64
N ALA A 263 -6.92 -2.40 5.62
CA ALA A 263 -7.63 -3.33 6.50
C ALA A 263 -7.20 -3.23 7.98
N LEU A 264 -6.05 -2.61 8.27
CA LEU A 264 -5.68 -2.23 9.64
C LEU A 264 -6.48 -0.98 10.08
N ALA A 265 -6.61 0.04 9.22
CA ALA A 265 -7.46 1.19 9.51
C ALA A 265 -8.93 0.78 9.73
N GLU A 266 -9.45 -0.14 8.92
CA GLU A 266 -10.78 -0.75 9.10
C GLU A 266 -10.94 -1.42 10.48
N LYS A 267 -9.98 -2.25 10.91
CA LYS A 267 -9.99 -2.89 12.24
C LYS A 267 -9.94 -1.88 13.38
N LEU A 268 -9.37 -0.70 13.17
CA LEU A 268 -9.26 0.35 14.18
C LEU A 268 -10.52 1.24 14.29
N VAL A 269 -11.57 0.97 13.49
CA VAL A 269 -12.94 1.46 13.75
C VAL A 269 -13.56 0.77 14.97
N ASP A 270 -13.10 -0.45 15.29
CA ASP A 270 -13.51 -1.21 16.49
C ASP A 270 -12.24 -1.74 17.21
N PRO A 271 -11.46 -0.84 17.83
CA PRO A 271 -10.08 -1.10 18.23
C PRO A 271 -9.97 -2.08 19.42
N TYR A 272 -9.17 -3.13 19.26
CA TYR A 272 -8.89 -4.11 20.30
C TYR A 272 -7.39 -4.19 20.64
N LYS A 273 -7.05 -4.49 21.91
CA LYS A 273 -5.68 -4.40 22.46
C LYS A 273 -4.60 -5.14 21.66
N GLY A 274 -4.95 -6.26 21.03
CA GLY A 274 -4.04 -7.08 20.22
C GLY A 274 -3.83 -6.62 18.78
N CYS A 275 -4.44 -5.50 18.36
CA CYS A 275 -4.28 -4.99 17.01
C CYS A 275 -2.81 -4.62 16.75
N THR A 276 -2.19 -5.25 15.74
CA THR A 276 -0.74 -5.21 15.50
C THR A 276 -0.48 -4.93 14.02
N ALA A 277 0.32 -3.90 13.74
CA ALA A 277 0.74 -3.53 12.39
C ALA A 277 2.05 -4.25 12.00
N HIS A 278 2.30 -4.30 10.69
CA HIS A 278 3.57 -4.69 10.09
C HIS A 278 4.35 -3.41 9.77
N ALA A 279 5.13 -2.91 10.72
CA ALA A 279 5.82 -1.64 10.62
C ALA A 279 7.07 -1.74 9.72
N TRP A 280 7.11 -0.90 8.69
CA TRP A 280 8.32 -0.55 7.97
C TRP A 280 9.05 0.55 8.74
N ILE A 281 10.28 0.28 9.18
CA ILE A 281 11.11 1.28 9.88
C ILE A 281 11.77 2.19 8.85
N VAL A 282 11.53 3.50 8.96
CA VAL A 282 12.06 4.52 8.07
C VAL A 282 12.95 5.45 8.89
N ASP A 283 14.24 5.46 8.58
CA ASP A 283 15.19 6.39 9.20
C ASP A 283 14.96 7.80 8.61
N VAL A 284 14.67 8.77 9.47
CA VAL A 284 14.34 10.16 9.10
C VAL A 284 15.35 11.15 9.71
N PRO A 285 15.65 12.30 9.07
CA PRO A 285 16.45 13.34 9.70
C PRO A 285 15.71 13.92 10.91
N ALA A 286 16.41 14.38 11.96
CA ALA A 286 15.78 14.95 13.15
C ALA A 286 14.78 16.09 12.82
N ALA A 287 15.11 16.94 11.84
CA ALA A 287 14.25 18.02 11.35
C ALA A 287 12.88 17.55 10.80
N TYR A 288 12.69 16.26 10.51
CA TYR A 288 11.39 15.68 10.18
C TYR A 288 10.33 16.00 11.25
N PHE A 289 10.73 16.02 12.52
CA PHE A 289 9.84 16.27 13.65
C PHE A 289 9.51 17.76 13.86
N ASP A 290 10.10 18.66 13.09
CA ASP A 290 9.74 20.09 13.02
C ASP A 290 8.82 20.41 11.83
N TRP A 291 8.70 19.49 10.85
CA TRP A 291 7.88 19.72 9.65
C TRP A 291 6.38 19.63 9.93
N ARG A 292 5.58 20.30 9.10
CA ARG A 292 4.12 20.11 9.07
C ARG A 292 3.77 18.70 8.62
N ASP A 293 2.57 18.23 8.97
CA ASP A 293 2.20 16.85 8.70
C ASP A 293 2.15 16.52 7.21
N GLU A 294 1.73 17.45 6.36
CA GLU A 294 1.70 17.34 4.89
C GLU A 294 3.09 16.98 4.35
N GLN A 295 4.12 17.65 4.86
CA GLN A 295 5.50 17.47 4.45
C GLN A 295 6.07 16.16 5.00
N ARG A 296 5.72 15.77 6.23
CA ARG A 296 6.05 14.45 6.79
C ARG A 296 5.47 13.32 5.95
N ARG A 297 4.16 13.38 5.64
CA ARG A 297 3.46 12.39 4.80
C ARG A 297 4.07 12.32 3.39
N ALA A 298 4.29 13.45 2.74
CA ALA A 298 4.86 13.49 1.39
C ALA A 298 6.29 12.93 1.32
N TRP A 299 7.13 13.23 2.31
CA TRP A 299 8.49 12.70 2.39
C TRP A 299 8.50 11.19 2.64
N LEU A 300 7.64 10.69 3.54
CA LEU A 300 7.47 9.25 3.77
C LEU A 300 6.95 8.52 2.52
N ASP A 301 5.94 9.09 1.85
CA ASP A 301 5.37 8.56 0.61
C ASP A 301 6.45 8.41 -0.49
N GLU A 302 7.25 9.45 -0.72
CA GLU A 302 8.36 9.41 -1.67
C GLU A 302 9.43 8.37 -1.29
N ARG A 303 9.90 8.37 -0.04
CA ARG A 303 11.02 7.51 0.40
C ARG A 303 10.64 6.04 0.43
N VAL A 304 9.44 5.71 0.90
CA VAL A 304 8.96 4.32 0.94
C VAL A 304 8.61 3.83 -0.46
N ALA A 305 8.06 4.66 -1.34
CA ALA A 305 7.87 4.30 -2.75
C ALA A 305 9.21 4.02 -3.48
N ALA A 306 10.23 4.86 -3.26
CA ALA A 306 11.56 4.63 -3.82
C ALA A 306 12.22 3.35 -3.27
N ALA A 307 12.06 3.06 -1.98
CA ALA A 307 12.52 1.81 -1.38
C ALA A 307 11.76 0.59 -1.91
N LEU A 308 10.44 0.70 -2.09
CA LEU A 308 9.60 -0.31 -2.73
C LEU A 308 10.04 -0.60 -4.16
N VAL A 309 10.49 0.38 -4.95
CA VAL A 309 10.99 0.13 -6.31
C VAL A 309 12.39 -0.50 -6.31
N SER A 310 13.27 -0.09 -5.39
CA SER A 310 14.69 -0.48 -5.38
C SER A 310 15.05 -1.75 -4.59
N THR A 311 14.15 -2.28 -3.77
CA THR A 311 14.42 -3.44 -2.90
C THR A 311 13.39 -4.56 -3.04
N GLU A 312 13.72 -5.79 -2.64
CA GLU A 312 12.73 -6.87 -2.49
C GLU A 312 12.26 -6.97 -1.03
N PRO A 313 11.06 -6.47 -0.70
CA PRO A 313 10.52 -6.62 0.64
C PRO A 313 10.20 -8.10 0.88
N THR A 314 10.50 -8.56 2.08
CA THR A 314 10.05 -9.86 2.59
C THR A 314 9.15 -9.62 3.79
N SER A 315 8.17 -10.50 4.03
CA SER A 315 7.26 -10.37 5.18
C SER A 315 7.98 -10.37 6.54
N ARG A 316 9.25 -10.82 6.58
CA ARG A 316 10.12 -10.78 7.78
C ARG A 316 10.84 -9.44 7.98
N GLY A 317 10.84 -8.56 6.98
CA GLY A 317 11.42 -7.22 7.06
C GLY A 317 10.58 -6.22 7.85
N PHE A 318 9.30 -6.53 8.08
CA PHE A 318 8.41 -5.69 8.88
C PHE A 318 8.48 -6.07 10.36
N ALA A 319 8.67 -5.08 11.23
CA ALA A 319 8.61 -5.27 12.67
C ALA A 319 7.14 -5.23 13.15
N PRO A 320 6.68 -6.14 14.04
CA PRO A 320 5.34 -6.06 14.59
C PRO A 320 5.22 -4.82 15.49
N LEU A 321 4.17 -4.02 15.33
CA LEU A 321 3.91 -2.84 16.16
C LEU A 321 2.52 -2.95 16.80
N PRO A 322 2.40 -3.21 18.12
CA PRO A 322 1.12 -3.18 18.82
C PRO A 322 0.52 -1.76 18.80
N VAL A 323 -0.51 -1.57 17.98
CA VAL A 323 -0.98 -0.24 17.55
C VAL A 323 -1.52 0.57 18.72
N LEU A 324 -2.35 -0.04 19.57
CA LEU A 324 -2.87 0.63 20.77
C LEU A 324 -1.82 0.79 21.88
N GLY A 325 -0.59 0.28 21.67
CA GLY A 325 0.56 0.55 22.52
C GLY A 325 1.25 1.88 22.24
N VAL A 326 1.07 2.47 21.05
CA VAL A 326 1.68 3.73 20.64
C VAL A 326 1.24 4.87 21.59
N PRO A 327 2.16 5.55 22.29
CA PRO A 327 1.82 6.64 23.20
C PRO A 327 0.89 7.69 22.61
N GLY A 328 -0.14 8.05 23.38
CA GLY A 328 -1.15 9.02 22.98
C GLY A 328 -2.26 8.47 22.07
N TRP A 329 -2.10 7.29 21.46
CA TRP A 329 -3.13 6.73 20.56
C TRP A 329 -4.32 6.13 21.30
N TRP A 330 -4.11 5.48 22.45
CA TRP A 330 -5.19 4.83 23.19
C TRP A 330 -5.19 5.25 24.67
N PRO A 331 -6.30 5.75 25.24
CA PRO A 331 -6.33 6.29 26.60
C PRO A 331 -5.80 5.33 27.67
N ALA A 332 -6.12 4.04 27.57
CA ALA A 332 -5.65 3.04 28.54
C ALA A 332 -4.13 2.86 28.55
N ASN A 333 -3.42 3.23 27.48
CA ASN A 333 -1.95 3.13 27.38
C ASN A 333 -1.21 4.24 28.14
N ALA A 334 -1.92 5.20 28.74
CA ALA A 334 -1.35 6.11 29.72
C ALA A 334 -0.96 5.39 31.03
N SER A 335 -1.61 4.27 31.36
CA SER A 335 -1.20 3.44 32.51
C SER A 335 0.01 2.57 32.15
N PRO A 336 1.09 2.56 32.96
CA PRO A 336 2.22 1.65 32.75
C PRO A 336 1.80 0.17 32.72
N SER A 337 0.77 -0.21 33.48
CA SER A 337 0.26 -1.58 33.55
C SER A 337 -0.44 -2.06 32.26
N PHE A 338 -0.74 -1.15 31.33
CA PHE A 338 -1.26 -1.54 30.01
C PHE A 338 -0.28 -2.43 29.25
N TYR A 339 1.02 -2.16 29.42
CA TYR A 339 2.12 -2.84 28.73
C TYR A 339 2.51 -4.18 29.35
N ASP A 340 1.96 -4.53 30.51
CA ASP A 340 2.31 -5.76 31.24
C ASP A 340 1.53 -7.00 30.75
N ASP A 341 0.70 -6.88 29.71
CA ASP A 341 -0.04 -8.01 29.12
C ASP A 341 0.84 -8.80 28.13
N PRO A 342 1.35 -10.00 28.52
CA PRO A 342 2.33 -10.73 27.73
C PRO A 342 1.72 -11.36 26.48
N ARG A 343 0.38 -11.32 26.30
CA ARG A 343 -0.26 -11.82 25.06
C ARG A 343 -0.07 -10.83 23.91
N VAL A 344 0.08 -9.54 24.22
CA VAL A 344 0.28 -8.44 23.28
C VAL A 344 1.75 -8.00 23.28
N PHE A 345 2.26 -7.62 24.44
CA PHE A 345 3.62 -7.09 24.62
C PHE A 345 4.62 -8.21 24.92
N ARG A 346 4.69 -9.19 24.01
CA ARG A 346 5.62 -10.33 24.10
C ARG A 346 7.05 -9.82 24.01
N SER A 347 7.91 -10.26 24.92
CA SER A 347 9.35 -10.11 24.72
C SER A 347 9.76 -10.79 23.41
N GLY A 348 10.74 -10.19 22.73
CA GLY A 348 11.31 -10.75 21.52
C GLY A 348 11.93 -12.12 21.81
N ARG A 349 12.13 -12.93 20.78
CA ARG A 349 13.03 -14.08 20.93
C ARG A 349 14.40 -13.50 21.26
N ARG A 350 14.81 -13.58 22.54
CA ARG A 350 16.19 -13.32 22.92
C ARG A 350 17.07 -14.11 21.95
N ALA A 351 18.00 -13.44 21.30
CA ALA A 351 19.13 -14.15 20.72
C ALA A 351 19.68 -15.02 21.85
N ARG A 352 19.82 -16.33 21.62
CA ARG A 352 20.56 -17.16 22.57
C ARG A 352 21.95 -16.54 22.64
N GLU A 353 22.34 -16.09 23.82
CA GLU A 353 23.73 -15.74 24.11
C GLU A 353 24.58 -16.96 23.70
N ALA A 354 25.60 -16.69 22.89
CA ALA A 354 26.43 -17.71 22.24
C ALA A 354 27.64 -18.04 23.11
#